data_AF-A0A5A8AQW9-F1
#
_entry.id   AF-A0A5A8AQW9-F1
#
_cell.length_a   1.000
_cell.length_b   1.000
_cell.length_c   1.000
_cell.angle_alpha   90.00
_cell.angle_beta   90.00
_cell.angle_gamma   90.00
#
_symmetry.space_group_name_H-M   'P 1'
#
loop_
_entity.id
_entity.type
_entity.pdbx_description
1 polymer ?
#
loop_
_entity_poly.entity_id
_entity_poly.type
_entity_poly.pdbx_seq_one_letter_code
_entity_poly.pdbx_strand_id
1 'polypeptide(L)'
;MEKLRLACLHEETIARKAKENLSRVGRGESVDDKVDTILEISKLAGVGRTTTAKFKAVMKSGLTVIIQQMLKGNLSIASADLHVRKYLKKNFSIEVKTDVKEETKTGTESEQI
;
A
#
# COMPACT_ATOMS: atom_id res chain seq x y z
N MET A 1 8.41 5.43 -16.85
CA MET A 1 7.37 5.74 -15.85
C MET A 1 6.00 5.94 -16.48
N GLU A 2 5.89 6.68 -17.57
CA GLU A 2 4.60 7.00 -18.21
C GLU A 2 3.78 5.78 -18.61
N LYS A 3 4.39 4.77 -19.24
CA LYS A 3 3.73 3.50 -19.60
C LYS A 3 3.15 2.74 -18.39
N LEU A 4 3.86 2.76 -17.27
CA LEU A 4 3.40 2.12 -16.02
C LEU A 4 2.19 2.86 -15.43
N ARG A 5 2.22 4.19 -15.47
CA ARG A 5 1.10 5.02 -15.03
C ARG A 5 -0.14 4.79 -15.88
N LEU A 6 0.02 4.72 -17.21
CA LEU A 6 -1.07 4.42 -18.13
C LEU A 6 -1.62 3.01 -17.92
N ALA A 7 -0.75 2.01 -17.77
CA ALA A 7 -1.17 0.63 -17.47
C ALA A 7 -1.97 0.52 -16.15
N CYS A 8 -1.60 1.29 -15.13
CA CYS A 8 -2.35 1.36 -13.87
C CYS A 8 -3.74 1.99 -14.04
N LEU A 9 -4.01 2.82 -15.06
CA LEU A 9 -5.37 3.32 -15.31
C LEU A 9 -6.30 2.20 -15.78
N HIS A 10 -5.76 1.15 -16.41
CA HIS A 10 -6.53 -0.04 -16.79
C HIS A 10 -6.72 -1.04 -15.64
N GLU A 11 -6.20 -0.76 -14.44
CA GLU A 11 -6.26 -1.66 -13.29
C GLU A 11 -7.70 -2.07 -12.97
N GLU A 12 -8.65 -1.13 -12.99
CA GLU A 12 -10.04 -1.41 -12.66
C GLU A 12 -10.66 -2.47 -13.58
N THR A 13 -10.37 -2.39 -14.88
CA THR A 13 -10.87 -3.35 -15.87
C THR A 13 -10.25 -4.73 -15.65
N ILE A 14 -8.94 -4.78 -15.37
CA ILE A 14 -8.22 -6.04 -15.11
C ILE A 14 -8.68 -6.67 -13.79
N ALA A 15 -8.88 -5.86 -12.75
CA ALA A 15 -9.34 -6.30 -11.44
C ALA A 15 -10.79 -6.83 -11.50
N ARG A 16 -11.65 -6.21 -12.30
CA ARG A 16 -13.01 -6.69 -12.55
C ARG A 16 -13.01 -8.08 -13.19
N LYS A 17 -12.19 -8.28 -14.23
CA LYS A 17 -12.03 -9.60 -14.88
C LYS A 17 -11.50 -10.65 -13.90
N ALA A 18 -10.51 -10.30 -13.06
CA ALA A 18 -9.99 -11.20 -12.04
C ALA A 18 -11.06 -11.59 -11.00
N LYS A 19 -11.90 -10.65 -10.58
CA LYS A 19 -13.01 -10.90 -9.63
C LYS A 19 -14.10 -11.78 -10.24
N GLU A 20 -14.46 -11.55 -11.50
CA GLU A 20 -15.42 -12.39 -12.24
C GLU A 20 -14.91 -13.83 -12.33
N ASN A 21 -13.63 -14.03 -12.68
CA ASN A 21 -13.00 -15.34 -12.72
C ASN A 21 -13.03 -16.04 -11.35
N LEU A 22 -12.72 -15.31 -10.27
CA LEU A 22 -12.81 -15.84 -8.90
C LEU A 22 -14.23 -16.29 -8.55
N SER A 23 -15.23 -15.49 -8.91
CA SER A 23 -16.64 -15.82 -8.66
C SER A 23 -17.09 -17.07 -9.42
N ARG A 24 -16.61 -17.27 -10.65
CA ARG A 24 -16.92 -18.44 -11.49
C ARG A 24 -16.28 -19.72 -10.93
N VAL A 25 -15.00 -19.64 -10.53
CA VAL A 25 -14.32 -20.75 -9.85
C VAL A 25 -15.05 -21.12 -8.55
N GLY A 26 -15.49 -20.13 -7.76
CA GLY A 26 -16.27 -20.37 -6.56
C GLY A 26 -17.61 -21.06 -6.78
N ARG A 27 -18.14 -21.03 -8.01
CA ARG A 27 -19.37 -21.74 -8.44
C ARG A 27 -19.09 -23.10 -9.07
N GLY A 28 -17.83 -23.53 -9.12
CA GLY A 28 -17.43 -24.81 -9.72
C GLY A 28 -17.18 -24.76 -11.23
N GLU A 29 -17.19 -23.56 -11.85
CA GLU A 29 -16.85 -23.41 -13.27
C GLU A 29 -15.33 -23.44 -13.48
N SER A 30 -14.88 -24.09 -14.55
CA SER A 30 -13.47 -24.05 -14.97
C SER A 30 -13.14 -22.72 -15.62
N VAL A 31 -12.10 -22.05 -15.12
CA VAL A 31 -11.53 -20.85 -15.73
C VAL A 31 -10.12 -21.17 -16.20
N ASP A 32 -9.92 -21.19 -17.52
CA ASP A 32 -8.60 -21.46 -18.14
C ASP A 32 -7.59 -20.34 -17.85
N ASP A 33 -8.05 -19.09 -17.83
CA ASP A 33 -7.18 -17.92 -17.66
C ASP A 33 -7.14 -17.42 -16.22
N LYS A 34 -6.08 -17.78 -15.48
CA LYS A 34 -5.76 -17.15 -14.20
C LYS A 34 -5.28 -15.73 -14.43
N VAL A 35 -6.09 -14.74 -14.02
CA VAL A 35 -5.76 -13.32 -14.14
C VAL A 35 -5.11 -12.82 -12.84
N ASP A 36 -3.82 -12.48 -12.90
CA ASP A 36 -3.13 -11.70 -11.86
C ASP A 36 -3.04 -10.25 -12.30
N THR A 37 -3.74 -9.36 -11.59
CA THR A 37 -3.82 -7.94 -11.90
C THR A 37 -2.44 -7.26 -11.96
N ILE A 38 -1.51 -7.62 -11.05
CA ILE A 38 -0.17 -7.02 -11.04
C ILE A 38 0.64 -7.55 -12.23
N LEU A 39 0.51 -8.84 -12.54
CA LEU A 39 1.21 -9.45 -13.67
C LEU A 39 0.75 -8.82 -15.01
N GLU A 40 -0.55 -8.65 -15.20
CA GLU A 40 -1.09 -8.05 -16.43
C GLU A 40 -0.68 -6.59 -16.58
N ILE A 41 -0.74 -5.79 -15.52
CA ILE A 41 -0.22 -4.40 -15.54
C ILE A 41 1.28 -4.39 -15.87
N SER A 42 2.05 -5.33 -15.31
CA SER A 42 3.50 -5.42 -15.55
C SER A 42 3.82 -5.74 -17.02
N LYS A 43 3.04 -6.64 -17.65
CA LYS A 43 3.15 -6.97 -19.08
C LYS A 43 2.80 -5.77 -19.95
N LEU A 44 1.68 -5.09 -19.66
CA LEU A 44 1.24 -3.89 -20.39
C LEU A 44 2.29 -2.76 -20.35
N ALA A 45 2.94 -2.60 -19.20
CA ALA A 45 3.95 -1.55 -19.00
C ALA A 45 5.37 -1.95 -19.41
N GLY A 46 5.62 -3.24 -19.69
CA GLY A 46 6.95 -3.76 -20.00
C GLY A 46 7.93 -3.68 -18.82
N VAL A 47 7.44 -3.81 -17.58
CA VAL A 47 8.26 -3.73 -16.36
C VAL A 47 8.10 -4.99 -15.52
N GLY A 48 9.05 -5.22 -14.60
CA GLY A 48 8.95 -6.36 -13.67
C GLY A 48 7.74 -6.29 -12.74
N ARG A 49 7.20 -7.46 -12.38
CA ARG A 49 6.09 -7.62 -11.42
C ARG A 49 6.36 -6.91 -10.09
N THR A 50 7.56 -7.07 -9.55
CA THR A 50 7.98 -6.44 -8.28
C THR A 50 7.98 -4.91 -8.35
N THR A 51 8.42 -4.35 -9.49
CA THR A 51 8.42 -2.90 -9.71
C THR A 51 7.01 -2.35 -9.78
N THR A 52 6.11 -3.06 -10.46
CA THR A 52 4.68 -2.72 -10.54
C THR A 52 4.03 -2.74 -9.16
N ALA A 53 4.30 -3.78 -8.36
CA ALA A 53 3.79 -3.89 -7.00
C ALA A 53 4.24 -2.72 -6.10
N LYS A 54 5.53 -2.36 -6.15
CA LYS A 54 6.08 -1.23 -5.39
C LYS A 54 5.48 0.10 -5.82
N PHE A 55 5.37 0.34 -7.13
CA PHE A 55 4.73 1.54 -7.66
C PHE A 55 3.30 1.68 -7.14
N LYS A 56 2.52 0.59 -7.19
CA LYS A 56 1.15 0.57 -6.70
C LYS A 56 1.07 0.80 -5.18
N ALA A 57 1.98 0.21 -4.41
CA ALA A 57 2.06 0.44 -2.96
C ALA A 57 2.33 1.92 -2.63
N VAL A 58 3.24 2.56 -3.38
CA VAL A 58 3.52 4.01 -3.23
C VAL A 58 2.29 4.84 -3.59
N MET A 59 1.63 4.56 -4.71
CA MET A 59 0.42 5.28 -5.14
C MET A 59 -0.73 5.13 -4.12
N LYS A 60 -0.92 3.93 -3.55
CA LYS A 60 -1.94 3.65 -2.54
C LYS A 60 -1.65 4.31 -1.18
N SER A 61 -0.40 4.65 -0.89
CA SER A 61 0.00 5.23 0.39
C SER A 61 -0.59 6.63 0.65
N GLY A 62 -0.99 7.36 -0.39
CA GLY A 62 -1.49 8.73 -0.27
C GLY A 62 -0.43 9.77 0.12
N LEU A 63 0.84 9.39 0.27
CA LEU A 63 1.93 10.31 0.63
C LEU A 63 2.33 11.16 -0.58
N THR A 64 1.55 12.22 -0.81
CA THR A 64 1.64 13.09 -1.99
C THR A 64 3.06 13.59 -2.26
N VAL A 65 3.82 13.96 -1.21
CA VAL A 65 5.21 14.43 -1.38
C VAL A 65 6.09 13.35 -2.01
N ILE A 66 6.02 12.11 -1.53
CA ILE A 66 6.82 10.99 -2.04
C ILE A 66 6.35 10.61 -3.45
N ILE A 67 5.04 10.58 -3.67
CA ILE A 67 4.44 10.29 -4.99
C ILE A 67 4.93 11.32 -6.02
N GLN A 68 4.89 12.61 -5.71
CA GLN A 68 5.32 13.67 -6.63
C GLN A 68 6.81 13.58 -6.95
N GLN A 69 7.66 13.34 -5.95
CA GLN A 69 9.10 13.15 -6.15
C GLN A 69 9.40 11.93 -7.01
N MET A 70 8.64 10.84 -6.83
CA MET A 70 8.74 9.64 -7.68
C MET A 70 8.30 9.91 -9.11
N LEU A 71 7.17 10.61 -9.31
CA LEU A 71 6.63 10.92 -10.64
C LEU A 71 7.53 11.88 -11.43
N LYS A 72 8.20 12.81 -10.75
CA LYS A 72 9.19 13.74 -11.34
C LYS A 72 10.53 13.07 -11.67
N GLY A 73 10.75 11.82 -11.24
CA GLY A 73 12.01 11.11 -11.45
C GLY A 73 13.10 11.42 -10.43
N ASN A 74 12.83 12.25 -9.41
CA ASN A 74 13.77 12.58 -8.35
C ASN A 74 13.97 11.41 -7.36
N LEU A 75 12.98 10.52 -7.25
CA LEU A 75 13.06 9.28 -6.48
C LEU A 75 12.79 8.07 -7.39
N SER A 76 13.61 7.03 -7.24
CA SER A 76 13.31 5.74 -7.84
C SER A 76 12.09 5.11 -7.16
N ILE A 77 11.36 4.24 -7.86
CA ILE A 77 10.22 3.49 -7.31
C ILE A 77 10.64 2.71 -6.05
N ALA A 78 11.83 2.11 -6.05
CA ALA A 78 12.34 1.35 -4.92
C ALA A 78 12.64 2.24 -3.70
N SER A 79 13.23 3.42 -3.94
CA SER A 79 13.50 4.41 -2.90
C SER A 79 12.20 4.95 -2.32
N ALA A 80 11.24 5.33 -3.18
CA ALA A 80 9.93 5.82 -2.78
C ALA A 80 9.17 4.79 -1.91
N ASP A 81 9.15 3.52 -2.32
CA ASP A 81 8.57 2.42 -1.56
C ASP A 81 9.22 2.23 -0.19
N LEU A 82 10.55 2.36 -0.10
CA LEU A 82 11.26 2.33 1.18
C LEU A 82 10.85 3.50 2.09
N HIS A 83 10.72 4.72 1.54
CA HIS A 83 10.28 5.89 2.30
C HIS A 83 8.85 5.73 2.83
N VAL A 84 7.94 5.23 1.99
CA VAL A 84 6.56 4.92 2.38
C VAL A 84 6.54 3.90 3.52
N ARG A 85 7.25 2.78 3.38
CA ARG A 85 7.29 1.74 4.43
C ARG A 85 7.87 2.25 5.74
N LYS A 86 8.94 3.06 5.69
CA LYS A 86 9.52 3.70 6.89
C LYS A 86 8.54 4.67 7.54
N TYR A 87 7.84 5.48 6.74
CA TYR A 87 6.83 6.41 7.24
C TYR A 87 5.68 5.68 7.92
N LEU A 88 5.12 4.64 7.28
CA LEU A 88 4.04 3.85 7.86
C LEU A 88 4.47 3.14 9.15
N LYS A 89 5.66 2.54 9.17
CA LYS A 89 6.21 1.89 10.38
C LYS A 89 6.38 2.89 11.54
N LYS A 90 6.85 4.10 11.24
CA LYS A 90 7.03 5.16 12.24
C LYS A 90 5.69 5.60 12.83
N ASN A 91 4.67 5.86 11.99
CA ASN A 91 3.36 6.31 12.46
C ASN A 91 2.60 5.22 13.22
N PHE A 92 2.69 3.96 12.77
CA PHE A 92 2.12 2.83 13.50
C PHE A 92 2.77 2.66 14.90
N SER A 93 4.06 2.98 15.00
CA SER A 93 4.79 2.95 16.28
C SER A 93 4.46 4.14 17.19
N ILE A 94 3.79 5.18 16.68
CA ILE A 94 3.36 6.37 17.43
C ILE A 94 1.94 6.15 17.98
N GLU A 95 1.02 5.60 17.19
CA GLU A 95 -0.34 5.25 17.66
C GLU A 95 -0.32 4.26 18.83
N VAL A 96 0.63 3.32 18.87
CA VAL A 96 0.76 2.38 20.00
C VAL A 96 1.33 3.03 21.26
N LYS A 97 1.98 4.20 21.16
CA LYS A 97 2.58 4.91 22.31
C LYS A 97 1.68 5.98 22.92
N THR A 98 0.55 6.31 22.30
CA THR A 98 -0.39 7.32 22.81
C THR A 98 -1.45 6.78 23.77
N ASP A 99 -1.52 5.47 24.00
CA ASP A 99 -2.48 4.86 24.96
C ASP A 99 -1.89 4.48 26.33
N VAL A 100 -0.66 4.88 26.65
CA VAL A 100 -0.12 4.69 28.00
C VAL A 100 0.68 5.92 28.42
N LYS A 101 -0.03 6.97 28.84
CA LYS A 101 0.54 7.99 29.73
C LYS A 101 -0.53 8.77 30.49
N GLU A 102 -1.21 8.08 31.40
CA GLU A 102 -1.56 8.66 32.70
C GLU A 102 -0.85 7.84 33.79
N GLU A 103 0.37 8.22 34.12
CA GLU A 103 0.98 7.91 35.41
C GLU A 103 1.52 9.19 36.01
N THR A 104 0.90 9.65 37.10
CA THR A 104 1.61 10.26 38.25
C THR A 104 0.64 10.25 39.44
N LYS A 105 0.75 9.29 40.37
CA LYS A 105 1.66 9.22 41.54
C LYS A 105 0.95 9.59 42.86
N THR A 106 0.57 8.54 43.60
CA THR A 106 0.96 8.19 44.99
C THR A 106 1.05 9.25 46.10
N GLY A 107 0.37 8.92 47.23
CA GLY A 107 0.74 9.23 48.63
C GLY A 107 0.30 10.62 49.14
N THR A 108 -0.15 10.86 50.37
CA THR A 108 0.02 10.16 51.66
C THR A 108 -0.98 10.74 52.68
N GLU A 109 -1.23 10.01 53.77
CA GLU A 109 -2.08 10.33 54.94
C GLU A 109 -1.91 11.74 55.54
N SER A 110 -2.96 12.29 56.18
CA SER A 110 -2.98 12.63 57.62
C SER A 110 -4.28 13.33 58.05
N GLU A 111 -4.63 13.03 59.30
CA GLU A 111 -5.76 13.44 60.14
C GLU A 111 -5.68 14.90 60.66
N GLN A 112 -6.73 15.31 61.40
CA GLN A 112 -7.00 16.59 62.11
C GLN A 112 -7.87 17.57 61.29
N ILE A 113 -9.02 18.06 61.77
CA ILE A 113 -9.41 18.54 63.10
C ILE A 113 -10.85 18.14 63.43
#